data_AF-A0A7W8QRM4-F1
#
_entry.id   AF-A0A7W8QRM4-F1
#
_cell.length_a   1.000
_cell.length_b   1.000
_cell.length_c   1.000
_cell.angle_alpha   90.00
_cell.angle_beta   90.00
_cell.angle_gamma   90.00
#
_symmetry.space_group_name_H-M   'P 1'
#
loop_
_entity.id
_entity.type
_entity.pdbx_description
1 polymer ?
#
loop_
_entity_poly.entity_id
_entity_poly.type
_entity_poly.pdbx_seq_one_letter_code
_entity_poly.pdbx_strand_id
1 'polypeptide(L)'
;MVALADYASDERTARVMLSMMIEPADRTVGRLLRREGAVETLRLLDAGGSMPGVRAEEASILHHTAQQFASRGSLGDELAGLLDGSYAPLIPGDAHWPVSVDALGDRAPYVLWAKGATSFLAVRQETRVTITGSRASTSYGDHVVGELAHDASHAEQIVVSGGAYGIDGAAHRAALSSGGQTIAVVPGGPDRRTCAAFSDGANPTTLPAPCCFSHARFNALIAVVFPAPAGPTSTSTTRPDTAIR
;
A
#
# COMPACT_ATOMS: atom_id res chain seq x y z
N MET A 1 -19.98 18.19 -21.07
CA MET A 1 -18.93 17.19 -20.76
C MET A 1 -18.59 17.44 -19.31
N VAL A 2 -18.70 16.43 -18.44
CA VAL A 2 -18.38 16.60 -17.01
C VAL A 2 -16.86 16.70 -16.90
N ALA A 3 -16.37 17.76 -16.26
CA ALA A 3 -14.95 17.99 -16.08
C ALA A 3 -14.38 16.99 -15.06
N LEU A 4 -13.11 16.61 -15.17
CA LEU A 4 -12.49 15.73 -14.16
C LEU A 4 -12.54 16.36 -12.76
N ALA A 5 -12.44 17.69 -12.69
CA ALA A 5 -12.54 18.44 -11.44
C ALA A 5 -13.94 18.35 -10.79
N ASP A 6 -15.01 18.09 -11.56
CA ASP A 6 -16.36 17.95 -11.01
C ASP A 6 -16.51 16.67 -10.15
N TYR A 7 -15.66 15.66 -10.39
CA TYR A 7 -15.62 14.42 -9.61
C TYR A 7 -14.72 14.51 -8.38
N ALA A 8 -13.81 15.49 -8.32
CA ALA A 8 -12.80 15.61 -7.26
C ALA A 8 -12.87 16.98 -6.57
N SER A 9 -13.77 17.09 -5.59
CA SER A 9 -13.92 18.30 -4.78
C SER A 9 -12.89 18.43 -3.65
N ASP A 10 -12.10 17.38 -3.39
CA ASP A 10 -11.10 17.34 -2.33
C ASP A 10 -9.79 16.67 -2.76
N GLU A 11 -8.74 16.92 -1.98
CA GLU A 11 -7.37 16.46 -2.23
C GLU A 11 -7.25 14.93 -2.32
N ARG A 12 -8.03 14.18 -1.53
CA ARG A 12 -7.98 12.72 -1.50
C ARG A 12 -8.61 12.15 -2.77
N THR A 13 -9.82 12.60 -3.10
CA THR A 13 -10.52 12.16 -4.30
C THR A 13 -9.73 12.50 -5.55
N ALA A 14 -9.09 13.68 -5.59
CA ALA A 14 -8.21 14.08 -6.68
C ALA A 14 -6.99 13.15 -6.83
N ARG A 15 -6.33 12.80 -5.72
CA ARG A 15 -5.18 11.86 -5.72
C ARG A 15 -5.57 10.45 -6.16
N VAL A 16 -6.75 9.98 -5.74
CA VAL A 16 -7.30 8.70 -6.19
C VAL A 16 -7.52 8.73 -7.70
N MET A 17 -8.15 9.76 -8.24
CA MET A 17 -8.34 9.91 -9.70
C MET A 17 -7.01 9.99 -10.46
N LEU A 18 -6.02 10.73 -9.95
CA LEU A 18 -4.68 10.77 -10.54
C LEU A 18 -4.04 9.38 -10.59
N SER A 19 -4.19 8.57 -9.54
CA SER A 19 -3.66 7.19 -9.52
C SER A 19 -4.34 6.26 -10.52
N MET A 20 -5.60 6.54 -10.90
CA MET A 20 -6.31 5.77 -11.92
C MET A 20 -5.84 6.09 -13.35
N MET A 21 -5.25 7.27 -13.54
CA MET A 21 -4.97 7.86 -14.84
C MET A 21 -3.48 7.89 -15.19
N ILE A 22 -2.63 8.22 -14.23
CA ILE A 22 -1.19 8.45 -14.42
C ILE A 22 -0.41 7.40 -13.63
N GLU A 23 0.68 6.89 -14.21
CA GLU A 23 1.59 5.99 -13.50
C GLU A 23 2.14 6.68 -12.23
N PRO A 24 2.26 5.96 -11.11
CA PRO A 24 2.79 6.50 -9.88
C PRO A 24 4.26 6.84 -10.06
N ALA A 25 4.73 7.77 -9.23
CA ALA A 25 6.10 8.28 -9.27
C ALA A 25 6.49 8.99 -10.58
N ASP A 26 5.52 9.42 -11.40
CA ASP A 26 5.75 10.38 -12.48
C ASP A 26 6.23 11.70 -11.87
N ARG A 27 7.44 12.13 -12.26
CA ARG A 27 8.09 13.29 -11.65
C ARG A 27 7.40 14.61 -12.01
N THR A 28 6.76 14.65 -13.17
CA THR A 28 6.13 15.87 -13.69
C THR A 28 4.81 16.09 -12.96
N VAL A 29 3.98 15.06 -12.87
CA VAL A 29 2.74 15.11 -12.07
C VAL A 29 3.05 15.25 -10.60
N GLY A 30 4.06 14.54 -10.07
CA GLY A 30 4.48 14.71 -8.67
C GLY A 30 4.98 16.11 -8.32
N ARG A 31 5.63 16.82 -9.27
CA ARG A 31 6.03 18.22 -9.11
C ARG A 31 4.84 19.17 -9.12
N LEU A 32 3.89 18.97 -10.04
CA LEU A 32 2.64 19.73 -10.08
C LEU A 32 1.86 19.55 -8.78
N LEU A 33 1.69 18.30 -8.33
CA LEU A 33 1.05 17.95 -7.07
C LEU A 33 1.65 18.67 -5.86
N ARG A 34 2.98 18.73 -5.79
CA ARG A 34 3.66 19.41 -4.69
C ARG A 34 3.54 20.94 -4.72
N ARG A 35 3.39 21.52 -5.91
CA ARG A 35 3.33 22.99 -6.08
C ARG A 35 1.92 23.53 -6.00
N GLU A 36 0.99 22.85 -6.66
CA GLU A 36 -0.37 23.34 -6.91
C GLU A 36 -1.43 22.56 -6.09
N GLY A 37 -1.11 21.36 -5.59
CA GLY A 37 -2.08 20.45 -4.98
C GLY A 37 -2.78 19.55 -6.00
N ALA A 38 -3.54 18.56 -5.52
CA ALA A 38 -4.14 17.54 -6.39
C ALA A 38 -5.33 18.03 -7.20
N VAL A 39 -6.20 18.84 -6.59
CA VAL A 39 -7.36 19.39 -7.28
C VAL A 39 -6.94 20.29 -8.44
N GLU A 40 -5.99 21.21 -8.21
CA GLU A 40 -5.49 22.09 -9.28
C GLU A 40 -4.69 21.30 -10.32
N THR A 41 -3.92 20.28 -9.93
CA THR A 41 -3.24 19.40 -10.90
C THR A 41 -4.25 18.72 -11.84
N LEU A 42 -5.37 18.20 -11.33
CA LEU A 42 -6.44 17.65 -12.18
C LEU A 42 -7.06 18.72 -13.08
N ARG A 43 -7.31 19.92 -12.57
CA ARG A 43 -7.86 21.03 -13.36
C ARG A 43 -6.93 21.41 -14.51
N LEU A 44 -5.62 21.46 -14.25
CA LEU A 44 -4.60 21.73 -15.26
C LEU A 44 -4.57 20.64 -16.33
N LEU A 45 -4.74 19.37 -15.96
CA LEU A 45 -4.82 18.24 -16.89
C LEU A 45 -6.07 18.28 -17.79
N ASP A 46 -7.19 18.77 -17.26
CA ASP A 46 -8.47 18.85 -17.98
C ASP A 46 -8.55 20.08 -18.92
N ALA A 47 -7.92 21.20 -18.54
CA ALA A 47 -8.08 22.48 -19.21
C ALA A 47 -7.46 22.59 -20.62
N GLY A 48 -6.57 21.69 -21.05
CA GLY A 48 -6.03 21.69 -22.42
C GLY A 48 -4.87 22.66 -22.68
N GLY A 49 -4.19 23.19 -21.65
CA GLY A 49 -3.32 24.37 -21.73
C GLY A 49 -1.88 24.21 -21.26
N SER A 50 -1.22 25.35 -21.00
CA SER A 50 0.12 25.39 -20.39
C SER A 50 0.07 24.93 -18.94
N MET A 51 1.06 24.12 -18.54
CA MET A 51 1.25 23.68 -17.17
C MET A 51 2.52 24.30 -16.55
N PRO A 52 2.49 24.75 -15.29
CA PRO A 52 3.65 25.36 -14.63
C PRO A 52 4.86 24.43 -14.59
N GLY A 53 5.97 24.85 -15.21
CA GLY A 53 7.23 24.11 -15.18
C GLY A 53 7.22 22.79 -15.99
N VAL A 54 6.22 22.59 -16.85
CA VAL A 54 6.11 21.42 -17.74
C VAL A 54 6.33 21.88 -19.18
N ARG A 55 7.05 21.07 -19.97
CA ARG A 55 7.29 21.36 -21.39
C ARG A 55 6.01 21.15 -22.20
N ALA A 56 5.86 21.89 -23.30
CA ALA A 56 4.67 21.81 -24.15
C ALA A 56 4.41 20.40 -24.69
N GLU A 57 5.46 19.65 -25.05
CA GLU A 57 5.31 18.29 -25.57
C GLU A 57 4.77 17.33 -24.50
N GLU A 58 5.29 17.44 -23.28
CA GLU A 58 4.90 16.61 -22.14
C GLU A 58 3.50 16.97 -21.64
N ALA A 59 3.19 18.27 -21.58
CA ALA A 59 1.83 18.74 -21.30
C ALA A 59 0.86 18.16 -22.32
N SER A 60 1.19 18.13 -23.62
CA SER A 60 0.31 17.57 -24.65
C SER A 60 0.02 16.08 -24.43
N ILE A 61 1.02 15.30 -23.98
CA ILE A 61 0.85 13.88 -23.63
C ILE A 61 -0.10 13.75 -22.44
N LEU A 62 0.12 14.52 -21.37
CA LEU A 62 -0.69 14.48 -20.16
C LEU A 62 -2.15 14.87 -20.43
N HIS A 63 -2.38 15.90 -21.24
CA HIS A 63 -3.72 16.28 -21.69
C HIS A 63 -4.39 15.17 -22.50
N HIS A 64 -3.66 14.52 -23.39
CA HIS A 64 -4.20 13.40 -24.16
C HIS A 64 -4.59 12.24 -23.25
N THR A 65 -3.75 11.89 -22.26
CA THR A 65 -4.07 10.87 -21.25
C THR A 65 -5.32 11.25 -20.45
N ALA A 66 -5.45 12.51 -20.03
CA ALA A 66 -6.61 13.00 -19.30
C ALA A 66 -7.90 12.96 -20.12
N GLN A 67 -7.85 13.37 -21.39
CA GLN A 67 -9.00 13.29 -22.30
C GLN A 67 -9.43 11.84 -22.55
N GLN A 68 -8.49 10.93 -22.76
CA GLN A 68 -8.79 9.50 -22.90
C GLN A 68 -9.45 8.95 -21.63
N PHE A 69 -8.93 9.30 -20.46
CA PHE A 69 -9.48 8.90 -19.18
C PHE A 69 -10.89 9.47 -18.95
N ALA A 70 -11.09 10.77 -19.17
CA ALA A 70 -12.38 11.45 -19.06
C ALA A 70 -13.46 10.88 -19.98
N SER A 71 -13.07 10.34 -21.14
CA SER A 71 -14.01 9.73 -22.10
C SER A 71 -14.55 8.36 -21.67
N ARG A 72 -14.07 7.79 -20.56
CA ARG A 72 -14.55 6.52 -20.01
C ARG A 72 -15.94 6.74 -19.37
N GLY A 73 -16.95 6.02 -19.86
CA GLY A 73 -18.36 6.20 -19.45
C GLY A 73 -18.76 5.74 -18.05
N SER A 74 -17.80 5.43 -17.17
CA SER A 74 -18.02 4.78 -15.85
C SER A 74 -17.17 5.36 -14.72
N LEU A 75 -16.61 6.57 -14.86
CA LEU A 75 -15.68 7.13 -13.88
C LEU A 75 -16.27 7.25 -12.46
N GLY A 76 -17.51 7.70 -12.35
CA GLY A 76 -18.19 7.81 -11.05
C GLY A 76 -18.35 6.45 -10.36
N ASP A 77 -18.77 5.43 -11.11
CA ASP A 77 -18.94 4.07 -10.58
C ASP A 77 -17.59 3.41 -10.24
N GLU A 78 -16.56 3.63 -11.06
CA GLU A 78 -15.19 3.15 -10.80
C GLU A 78 -14.64 3.79 -9.51
N LEU A 79 -14.78 5.11 -9.36
CA LEU A 79 -14.36 5.83 -8.16
C LEU A 79 -15.12 5.37 -6.92
N ALA A 80 -16.44 5.22 -7.01
CA ALA A 80 -17.26 4.71 -5.91
C ALA A 80 -16.86 3.30 -5.50
N GLY A 81 -16.55 2.42 -6.47
CA GLY A 81 -16.05 1.08 -6.21
C GLY A 81 -14.69 1.05 -5.51
N LEU A 82 -13.81 2.02 -5.81
CA LEU A 82 -12.52 2.15 -5.13
C LEU A 82 -12.62 2.70 -3.70
N LEU A 83 -13.68 3.46 -3.42
CA LEU A 83 -13.95 4.10 -2.14
C LEU A 83 -15.00 3.34 -1.32
N ASP A 84 -15.27 2.08 -1.66
CA ASP A 84 -16.23 1.20 -0.99
C ASP A 84 -15.87 0.83 0.46
N GLY A 85 -14.65 1.16 0.89
CA GLY A 85 -14.10 0.86 2.21
C GLY A 85 -13.28 -0.44 2.28
N SER A 86 -13.13 -1.16 1.17
CA SER A 86 -12.28 -2.37 1.08
C SER A 86 -10.80 -2.06 1.31
N TYR A 87 -10.36 -0.88 0.85
CA TYR A 87 -9.03 -0.33 1.09
C TYR A 87 -9.17 1.12 1.55
N ALA A 88 -8.30 1.54 2.47
CA ALA A 88 -8.17 2.94 2.87
C ALA A 88 -7.18 3.63 1.91
N PRO A 89 -7.61 4.61 1.10
CA PRO A 89 -6.68 5.44 0.34
C PRO A 89 -6.02 6.42 1.30
N LEU A 90 -4.73 6.24 1.61
CA LEU A 90 -3.95 7.17 2.43
C LEU A 90 -3.27 8.22 1.54
N ILE A 91 -3.25 9.47 1.99
CA ILE A 91 -2.58 10.59 1.33
C ILE A 91 -1.60 11.28 2.29
N PRO A 92 -0.61 12.05 1.77
CA PRO A 92 0.25 12.85 2.63
C PRO A 92 -0.56 13.75 3.58
N GLY A 93 -0.21 13.70 4.87
CA GLY A 93 -0.92 14.41 5.93
C GLY A 93 -1.93 13.57 6.72
N ASP A 94 -2.26 12.36 6.25
CA ASP A 94 -3.07 11.43 7.03
C ASP A 94 -2.32 10.89 8.24
N ALA A 95 -3.05 10.59 9.32
CA ALA A 95 -2.48 10.05 10.56
C ALA A 95 -1.70 8.75 10.35
N HIS A 96 -2.11 7.91 9.39
CA HIS A 96 -1.48 6.62 9.09
C HIS A 96 -0.54 6.69 7.87
N TRP A 97 -0.26 7.88 7.34
CA TRP A 97 0.67 8.06 6.23
C TRP A 97 2.12 7.79 6.69
N PRO A 98 2.86 6.90 6.02
CA PRO A 98 4.26 6.65 6.33
C PRO A 98 5.13 7.83 5.84
N VAL A 99 5.42 8.80 6.70
CA VAL A 99 6.21 10.01 6.39
C VAL A 99 7.57 9.70 5.71
N SER A 100 8.16 8.54 5.98
CA SER A 100 9.38 8.08 5.29
C SER A 100 9.25 8.03 3.76
N VAL A 101 8.03 7.86 3.24
CA VAL A 101 7.73 7.85 1.80
C VAL A 101 7.88 9.23 1.17
N ASP A 102 7.75 10.31 1.95
CA ASP A 102 7.90 11.69 1.46
C ASP A 102 9.33 11.98 0.99
N ALA A 103 10.32 11.21 1.47
CA ALA A 103 11.70 11.28 1.02
C ALA A 103 11.87 10.99 -0.49
N LEU A 104 10.86 10.38 -1.14
CA LEU A 104 10.84 10.18 -2.58
C LEU A 104 10.60 11.48 -3.37
N GLY A 105 10.22 12.58 -2.70
CA GLY A 105 10.06 13.90 -3.32
C GLY A 105 9.01 13.90 -4.43
N ASP A 106 9.39 14.35 -5.63
CA ASP A 106 8.51 14.34 -6.83
C ASP A 106 8.08 12.93 -7.24
N ARG A 107 8.65 11.87 -6.64
CA ARG A 107 8.29 10.47 -6.92
C ARG A 107 7.45 9.83 -5.81
N ALA A 108 7.05 10.60 -4.81
CA ALA A 108 6.13 10.10 -3.79
C ALA A 108 4.82 9.63 -4.45
N PRO A 109 4.23 8.51 -3.99
CA PRO A 109 2.96 8.03 -4.52
C PRO A 109 1.86 9.05 -4.27
N TYR A 110 0.93 9.17 -5.22
CA TYR A 110 -0.20 10.10 -5.10
C TYR A 110 -1.13 9.69 -3.94
N VAL A 111 -1.34 8.38 -3.83
CA VAL A 111 -2.13 7.69 -2.82
C VAL A 111 -1.44 6.36 -2.47
N LEU A 112 -1.51 5.97 -1.21
CA LEU A 112 -1.10 4.65 -0.74
C LEU A 112 -2.35 3.87 -0.32
N TRP A 113 -2.66 2.78 -1.00
CA TRP A 113 -3.83 1.97 -0.66
C TRP A 113 -3.47 1.04 0.50
N ALA A 114 -4.22 1.10 1.58
CA ALA A 114 -3.90 0.36 2.79
C ALA A 114 -5.05 -0.55 3.22
N LYS A 115 -4.74 -1.74 3.75
CA LYS A 115 -5.72 -2.70 4.28
C LYS A 115 -5.21 -3.29 5.60
N GLY A 116 -6.12 -3.50 6.54
CA GLY A 116 -5.81 -4.07 7.86
C GLY A 116 -5.45 -3.01 8.90
N ALA A 117 -4.51 -3.32 9.79
CA ALA A 117 -4.13 -2.46 10.91
C ALA A 117 -3.21 -1.29 10.46
N THR A 118 -3.77 -0.33 9.73
CA THR A 118 -3.01 0.75 9.05
C THR A 118 -2.19 1.65 9.98
N SER A 119 -2.45 1.66 11.28
CA SER A 119 -1.67 2.40 12.29
C SER A 119 -0.19 2.00 12.30
N PHE A 120 0.15 0.76 11.94
CA PHE A 120 1.56 0.31 11.88
C PHE A 120 2.37 0.97 10.76
N LEU A 121 1.73 1.59 9.76
CA LEU A 121 2.42 2.31 8.70
C LEU A 121 3.06 3.61 9.20
N ALA A 122 2.44 4.26 10.19
CA ALA A 122 2.95 5.49 10.79
C ALA A 122 3.97 5.26 11.91
N VAL A 123 4.28 4.00 12.24
CA VAL A 123 5.30 3.68 13.24
C VAL A 123 6.68 4.09 12.72
N ARG A 124 7.57 4.44 13.66
CA ARG A 124 8.95 4.86 13.40
C ARG A 124 9.70 3.90 12.46
N GLN A 125 10.60 4.43 11.64
CA GLN A 125 11.30 3.63 10.64
C GLN A 125 12.32 2.68 11.28
N GLU A 126 12.85 3.06 12.43
CA GLU A 126 13.87 2.31 13.16
C GLU A 126 13.32 1.02 13.79
N THR A 127 11.99 0.91 13.94
CA THR A 127 11.31 -0.30 14.44
C THR A 127 10.83 -1.20 13.29
N ARG A 128 11.38 -1.02 12.08
CA ARG A 128 11.02 -1.80 10.89
C ARG A 128 12.26 -2.47 10.33
N VAL A 129 12.11 -3.70 9.86
CA VAL A 129 13.15 -4.41 9.12
C VAL A 129 12.59 -4.88 7.79
N THR A 130 13.30 -4.57 6.70
CA THR A 130 12.92 -5.05 5.38
C THR A 130 13.65 -6.37 5.11
N ILE A 131 12.88 -7.43 4.83
CA ILE A 131 13.41 -8.71 4.39
C ILE A 131 12.91 -8.95 2.96
N THR A 132 13.84 -9.13 2.03
CA THR A 132 13.54 -9.43 0.63
C THR A 132 14.58 -10.37 0.05
N GLY A 133 14.24 -11.07 -1.03
CA GLY A 133 15.20 -11.95 -1.69
C GLY A 133 14.64 -12.70 -2.89
N SER A 134 15.24 -13.86 -3.17
CA SER A 134 14.90 -14.65 -4.35
C SER A 134 13.47 -15.15 -4.32
N ARG A 135 12.79 -15.07 -5.48
CA ARG A 135 11.49 -15.74 -5.70
C ARG A 135 11.62 -17.25 -5.80
N ALA A 136 12.78 -17.75 -6.20
CA ALA A 136 13.16 -19.16 -6.17
C ALA A 136 14.13 -19.38 -5.00
N SER A 137 13.61 -19.30 -3.77
CA SER A 137 14.40 -19.56 -2.58
C SER A 137 14.75 -21.05 -2.45
N THR A 138 15.87 -21.32 -1.80
CA THR A 138 16.23 -22.68 -1.38
C THR A 138 15.69 -22.93 0.02
N SER A 139 15.61 -24.19 0.44
CA SER A 139 15.25 -24.55 1.82
C SER A 139 16.16 -23.89 2.86
N TYR A 140 17.45 -23.75 2.55
CA TYR A 140 18.39 -23.01 3.39
C TYR A 140 18.04 -21.53 3.49
N GLY A 141 17.68 -20.89 2.36
CA GLY A 141 17.24 -19.49 2.35
C GLY A 141 15.98 -19.28 3.18
N ASP A 142 15.01 -20.18 3.05
CA ASP A 142 13.78 -20.13 3.85
C ASP A 142 14.07 -20.30 5.36
N HIS A 143 15.02 -21.17 5.71
CA HIS A 143 15.45 -21.37 7.11
C HIS A 143 16.08 -20.10 7.69
N VAL A 144 17.06 -19.51 7.01
CA VAL A 144 17.74 -18.29 7.46
C VAL A 144 16.76 -17.12 7.58
N VAL A 145 15.83 -16.97 6.63
CA VAL A 145 14.78 -15.95 6.71
C VAL A 145 13.86 -16.19 7.90
N GLY A 146 13.58 -17.47 8.21
CA GLY A 146 12.84 -17.85 9.41
C GLY A 146 13.49 -17.33 10.68
N GLU A 147 14.79 -17.56 10.85
CA GLU A 147 15.55 -17.06 12.00
C GLU A 147 15.57 -15.53 12.05
N LEU A 148 15.85 -14.87 10.93
CA LEU A 148 15.90 -13.40 10.87
C LEU A 148 14.55 -12.75 11.22
N ALA A 149 13.45 -13.29 10.70
CA ALA A 149 12.11 -12.77 10.97
C ALA A 149 11.67 -13.07 12.42
N HIS A 150 12.11 -14.19 12.98
CA HIS A 150 11.88 -14.52 14.39
C HIS A 150 12.60 -13.55 15.32
N ASP A 151 13.90 -13.33 15.10
CA ASP A 151 14.72 -12.41 15.88
C ASP A 151 14.18 -10.97 15.80
N ALA A 152 13.80 -10.53 14.59
CA ALA A 152 13.17 -9.24 14.39
C ALA A 152 11.86 -9.10 15.18
N SER A 153 11.03 -10.14 15.18
CA SER A 153 9.77 -10.15 15.93
C SER A 153 10.02 -10.08 17.45
N HIS A 154 11.03 -10.81 17.94
CA HIS A 154 11.46 -10.76 19.35
C HIS A 154 12.03 -9.39 19.75
N ALA A 155 12.63 -8.67 18.81
CA ALA A 155 13.09 -7.30 18.99
C ALA A 155 11.98 -6.25 18.80
N GLU A 156 10.71 -6.68 18.74
CA GLU A 156 9.53 -5.82 18.50
C GLU A 156 9.62 -5.01 17.20
N GLN A 157 10.35 -5.53 16.20
CA GLN A 157 10.43 -4.93 14.88
C GLN A 157 9.36 -5.48 13.95
N ILE A 158 8.82 -4.59 13.12
CA ILE A 158 7.83 -4.94 12.11
C ILE A 158 8.56 -5.40 10.84
N VAL A 159 8.26 -6.63 10.40
CA VAL A 159 8.85 -7.18 9.17
C VAL A 159 8.13 -6.60 7.95
N VAL A 160 8.87 -5.94 7.06
CA VAL A 160 8.37 -5.37 5.79
C VAL A 160 8.89 -6.21 4.63
N SER A 161 8.02 -6.59 3.70
CA SER A 161 8.39 -7.40 2.54
C SER A 161 7.41 -7.21 1.37
N GLY A 162 7.76 -7.65 0.16
CA GLY A 162 7.01 -7.40 -1.07
C GLY A 162 5.79 -8.30 -1.32
N GLY A 163 5.51 -9.25 -0.43
CA GLY A 163 4.41 -10.20 -0.58
C GLY A 163 4.56 -11.21 -1.73
N ALA A 164 5.75 -11.32 -2.32
CA ALA A 164 6.01 -12.26 -3.42
C ALA A 164 6.31 -13.71 -2.93
N TYR A 165 6.54 -14.61 -3.89
CA TYR A 165 7.04 -15.96 -3.61
C TYR A 165 8.46 -15.96 -3.04
N GLY A 166 8.85 -17.12 -2.48
CA GLY A 166 10.19 -17.35 -1.97
C GLY A 166 10.41 -16.63 -0.65
N ILE A 167 11.50 -15.87 -0.58
CA ILE A 167 11.96 -15.18 0.64
C ILE A 167 10.88 -14.24 1.20
N ASP A 168 10.17 -13.51 0.35
CA ASP A 168 9.16 -12.55 0.80
C ASP A 168 8.03 -13.23 1.58
N GLY A 169 7.49 -14.33 1.03
CA GLY A 169 6.45 -15.13 1.68
C GLY A 169 6.96 -15.87 2.92
N ALA A 170 8.21 -16.34 2.91
CA ALA A 170 8.83 -16.96 4.08
C ALA A 170 8.96 -15.97 5.25
N ALA A 171 9.38 -14.73 4.98
CA ALA A 171 9.52 -13.68 5.98
C ALA A 171 8.18 -13.35 6.65
N HIS A 172 7.11 -13.17 5.86
CA HIS A 172 5.78 -12.92 6.38
C HIS A 172 5.27 -14.05 7.27
N ARG A 173 5.43 -15.31 6.83
CA ARG A 173 5.01 -16.49 7.61
C ARG A 173 5.77 -16.58 8.94
N ALA A 174 7.08 -16.40 8.91
CA ALA A 174 7.93 -16.51 10.09
C ALA A 174 7.67 -15.39 11.12
N ALA A 175 7.43 -14.16 10.65
CA ALA A 175 7.04 -13.06 11.51
C ALA A 175 5.72 -13.35 12.23
N LEU A 176 4.69 -13.80 11.49
CA LEU A 176 3.37 -14.12 12.05
C LEU A 176 3.42 -15.32 12.99
N SER A 177 4.18 -16.38 12.66
CA SER A 177 4.33 -17.54 13.54
C SER A 177 5.04 -17.22 14.85
N SER A 178 5.85 -16.15 14.87
CA SER A 178 6.56 -15.67 16.05
C SER A 178 5.72 -14.68 16.88
N GLY A 179 4.46 -14.43 16.50
CA GLY A 179 3.61 -13.42 17.14
C GLY A 179 4.02 -11.97 16.83
N GLY A 180 4.85 -11.77 15.81
CA GLY A 180 5.26 -10.46 15.32
C GLY A 180 4.25 -9.83 14.37
N GLN A 181 4.56 -8.61 13.94
CA GLN A 181 3.75 -7.85 12.98
C GLN A 181 4.45 -7.80 11.63
N THR A 182 3.67 -7.75 10.55
CA THR A 182 4.25 -7.66 9.21
C THR A 182 3.44 -6.79 8.25
N ILE A 183 4.16 -6.10 7.36
CA ILE A 183 3.62 -5.22 6.32
C ILE A 183 4.03 -5.81 4.97
N ALA A 184 3.04 -6.20 4.17
CA ALA A 184 3.23 -6.58 2.78
C ALA A 184 3.04 -5.35 1.87
N VAL A 185 4.06 -5.02 1.10
CA VAL A 185 4.06 -3.93 0.13
C VAL A 185 3.94 -4.52 -1.27
N VAL A 186 2.71 -4.59 -1.77
CA VAL A 186 2.40 -5.31 -3.02
C VAL A 186 2.19 -4.31 -4.16
N PRO A 187 2.81 -4.50 -5.33
CA PRO A 187 2.49 -3.71 -6.50
C PRO A 187 1.09 -4.05 -7.02
N GLY A 188 0.27 -3.05 -7.28
CA GLY A 188 -1.07 -3.23 -7.81
C GLY A 188 -2.06 -2.16 -7.35
N GLY A 189 -3.16 -2.01 -8.06
CA GLY A 189 -4.29 -1.17 -7.64
C GLY A 189 -5.33 -1.95 -6.84
N PRO A 190 -6.16 -1.28 -6.02
CA PRO A 190 -7.31 -1.89 -5.32
C PRO A 190 -8.33 -2.53 -6.28
N ASP A 191 -8.45 -2.03 -7.51
CA ASP A 191 -9.30 -2.55 -8.58
C ASP A 191 -8.82 -3.91 -9.13
N ARG A 192 -7.52 -4.16 -9.03
CA ARG A 192 -6.88 -5.39 -9.51
C ARG A 192 -6.40 -6.19 -8.32
N ARG A 193 -7.19 -7.20 -7.97
CA ARG A 193 -6.83 -8.26 -7.01
C ARG A 193 -5.54 -8.94 -7.48
N THR A 194 -4.40 -8.39 -7.08
CA THR A 194 -3.09 -8.96 -7.42
C THR A 194 -2.79 -10.17 -6.53
N CYS A 195 -3.64 -10.43 -5.52
CA CYS A 195 -3.62 -11.64 -4.71
C CYS A 195 -5.05 -12.02 -4.28
N ALA A 196 -5.54 -13.21 -4.68
CA ALA A 196 -6.74 -13.82 -4.08
C ALA A 196 -6.46 -14.43 -2.69
N ALA A 197 -5.21 -14.43 -2.22
CA ALA A 197 -4.81 -15.04 -0.95
C ALA A 197 -5.15 -14.21 0.30
N PHE A 198 -5.66 -12.98 0.15
CA PHE A 198 -5.80 -12.01 1.25
C PHE A 198 -7.21 -11.36 1.34
N SER A 199 -8.22 -11.92 0.66
CA SER A 199 -9.56 -11.31 0.64
C SER A 199 -10.52 -11.73 1.74
N ASP A 200 -10.46 -12.93 2.33
CA ASP A 200 -11.51 -13.36 3.27
C ASP A 200 -10.95 -14.18 4.43
N GLY A 201 -11.05 -13.66 5.66
CA GLY A 201 -11.16 -14.41 6.94
C GLY A 201 -10.31 -15.66 7.18
N ALA A 202 -9.27 -15.90 6.37
CA ALA A 202 -8.56 -17.15 6.35
C ALA A 202 -7.56 -17.19 7.50
N ASN A 203 -7.59 -18.30 8.21
CA ASN A 203 -6.71 -18.65 9.30
C ASN A 203 -5.24 -18.27 8.99
N PRO A 204 -4.54 -17.51 9.86
CA PRO A 204 -3.15 -17.07 9.65
C PRO A 204 -2.15 -18.22 9.45
N THR A 205 -2.54 -19.47 9.71
CA THR A 205 -1.71 -20.67 9.49
C THR A 205 -1.89 -21.35 8.13
N THR A 206 -2.85 -20.91 7.30
CA THR A 206 -3.06 -21.45 5.94
C THR A 206 -3.20 -20.34 4.93
N LEU A 207 -2.06 -19.77 4.50
CA LEU A 207 -2.01 -18.92 3.31
C LEU A 207 -2.10 -19.84 2.07
N PRO A 208 -3.11 -19.72 1.20
CA PRO A 208 -3.14 -20.48 -0.05
C PRO A 208 -2.04 -19.98 -0.99
N ALA A 209 -1.64 -20.84 -1.93
CA ALA A 209 -0.51 -20.65 -2.85
C ALA A 209 -0.47 -19.23 -3.47
N PRO A 210 0.71 -18.57 -3.51
CA PRO A 210 0.82 -17.28 -4.19
C PRO A 210 0.61 -17.48 -5.70
N CYS A 211 0.27 -16.42 -6.47
CA CYS A 211 -0.02 -16.49 -7.91
C CYS A 211 0.84 -15.50 -8.73
N CYS A 212 1.00 -15.83 -10.02
CA CYS A 212 1.90 -15.22 -10.99
C CYS A 212 1.53 -13.77 -11.40
N PHE A 213 2.54 -12.92 -11.57
CA PHE A 213 2.43 -11.59 -12.16
C PHE A 213 2.20 -11.68 -13.67
N SER A 214 1.04 -11.19 -14.14
CA SER A 214 0.81 -10.88 -15.55
C SER A 214 1.16 -9.41 -15.81
N HIS A 215 1.73 -9.12 -16.99
CA HIS A 215 2.18 -7.81 -17.45
C HIS A 215 1.09 -6.72 -17.31
N ALA A 216 1.06 -5.98 -16.19
CA ALA A 216 0.04 -4.97 -15.92
C ALA A 216 0.66 -3.67 -15.37
N ARG A 217 0.07 -2.54 -15.79
CA ARG A 217 0.43 -1.16 -15.41
C ARG A 217 0.45 -1.01 -13.89
N PHE A 218 1.53 -0.45 -13.37
CA PHE A 218 1.90 -0.47 -11.94
C PHE A 218 1.26 0.73 -11.23
N ASN A 219 -0.06 0.88 -11.26
CA ASN A 219 -0.64 2.19 -10.93
C ASN A 219 -0.77 2.52 -9.43
N ALA A 220 -0.47 1.58 -8.53
CA ALA A 220 -0.55 1.82 -7.10
C ALA A 220 0.33 0.86 -6.27
N LEU A 221 0.55 1.25 -5.01
CA LEU A 221 1.18 0.44 -3.98
C LEU A 221 0.11 0.08 -2.95
N ILE A 222 -0.05 -1.21 -2.67
CA ILE A 222 -0.94 -1.70 -1.61
C ILE A 222 -0.09 -2.09 -0.41
N ALA A 223 -0.35 -1.46 0.74
CA ALA A 223 0.21 -1.86 2.02
C ALA A 223 -0.82 -2.68 2.79
N VAL A 224 -0.61 -4.00 2.88
CA VAL A 224 -1.45 -4.88 3.70
C VAL A 224 -0.75 -5.12 5.02
N VAL A 225 -1.46 -4.82 6.11
CA VAL A 225 -0.90 -4.89 7.46
C VAL A 225 -1.60 -5.98 8.26
N PHE A 226 -0.81 -6.93 8.73
CA PHE A 226 -1.29 -8.04 9.56
C PHE A 226 -0.89 -7.79 11.01
N PRO A 227 -1.88 -7.68 11.93
CA PRO A 227 -1.57 -7.73 13.34
C PRO A 227 -1.13 -9.15 13.71
N ALA A 228 -0.33 -9.25 14.78
CA ALA A 228 -0.08 -10.53 15.41
C ALA A 228 -1.42 -11.22 15.76
N PRO A 229 -1.54 -12.55 15.60
CA PRO A 229 -2.69 -13.26 16.13
C PRO A 229 -2.77 -12.98 17.64
N ALA A 230 -3.97 -12.66 18.15
CA ALA A 230 -4.16 -12.48 19.58
C ALA A 230 -3.72 -13.76 20.31
N GLY A 231 -2.61 -13.68 21.05
CA GLY A 231 -2.19 -14.78 21.91
C GLY A 231 -3.26 -15.09 22.96
N PRO A 232 -3.29 -16.30 23.53
CA PRO A 232 -4.19 -16.58 24.63
C PRO A 232 -3.87 -15.60 25.75
N THR A 233 -4.85 -14.78 26.13
CA THR A 233 -4.78 -13.93 27.32
C THR A 233 -4.37 -14.80 28.50
N SER A 234 -3.14 -14.64 28.99
CA SER A 234 -2.71 -15.21 30.25
C SER A 234 -3.42 -14.44 31.36
N THR A 235 -4.64 -14.85 31.68
CA THR A 235 -5.25 -14.52 32.95
C THR A 235 -4.37 -15.17 34.04
N SER A 236 -3.51 -14.37 34.66
CA SER A 236 -2.83 -14.76 35.89
C SER A 236 -3.88 -14.86 37.00
N THR A 237 -4.60 -15.97 37.03
CA THR A 237 -5.39 -16.34 38.19
C THR A 237 -4.41 -16.81 39.25
N THR A 238 -3.98 -15.88 40.10
CA THR A 238 -3.37 -16.19 41.40
C THR A 238 -4.27 -17.17 42.13
N ARG A 239 -3.85 -18.43 42.21
CA ARG A 239 -4.39 -19.42 43.16
C ARG A 239 -4.08 -18.92 44.58
N PRO A 240 -5.05 -18.83 45.49
CA PRO A 240 -4.74 -18.63 46.90
C PRO A 240 -4.11 -19.92 47.44
N ASP A 241 -2.97 -19.77 48.11
CA ASP A 241 -2.32 -20.80 48.91
C ASP A 241 -3.27 -21.27 50.01
N THR A 242 -3.75 -22.51 49.90
CA THR A 242 -4.36 -23.21 51.04
C THR A 242 -3.25 -23.85 51.85
N ALA A 243 -2.81 -23.14 52.90
CA ALA A 243 -1.91 -23.67 53.91
C ALA A 243 -2.58 -24.86 54.64
N ILE A 244 -1.92 -26.01 54.59
CA ILE A 244 -2.19 -27.17 55.44
C ILE A 244 -1.71 -26.83 56.86
N ARG A 245 -2.63 -26.88 57.82
CA ARG A 245 -2.36 -27.12 59.25
C ARG A 245 -3.33 -28.17 59.76
#